data_AF-A0A929PB21-F1
#
_entry.id   AF-A0A929PB21-F1
#
_cell.length_a   1.000
_cell.length_b   1.000
_cell.length_c   1.000
_cell.angle_alpha   90.00
_cell.angle_beta   90.00
_cell.angle_gamma   90.00
#
_symmetry.space_group_name_H-M   'P 1'
#
loop_
_entity.id
_entity.type
_entity.pdbx_description
1 polymer ?
#
loop_
_entity_poly.entity_id
_entity_poly.type
_entity_poly.pdbx_seq_one_letter_code
_entity_poly.pdbx_strand_id
1 'polypeptide(L)' 'MKKRTVALYSRNTVLSTIGACLQKNTVFQVEQIDGPSEIIGKVSPPDVILFDFETAQPHFFLSMMRDHPTTMFIGVDLA' A
#
# COMPACT_ATOMS: atom_id res chain seq x y z
N MET A 1 -20.55 -4.87 4.39
CA MET A 1 -19.24 -5.52 4.10
C MET A 1 -18.14 -4.63 4.67
N LYS A 2 -17.07 -5.20 5.23
CA LYS A 2 -15.88 -4.43 5.64
C LYS A 2 -15.22 -3.87 4.37
N LYS A 3 -14.84 -2.58 4.38
CA LYS A 3 -14.07 -1.98 3.27
C LYS A 3 -12.68 -2.61 3.22
N ARG A 4 -12.14 -2.77 2.02
CA ARG A 4 -10.75 -3.18 1.83
C ARG A 4 -9.84 -1.97 1.97
N THR A 5 -8.88 -2.02 2.87
CA THR A 5 -7.90 -0.96 3.09
C THR A 5 -6.74 -1.10 2.12
N VAL A 6 -6.43 -0.01 1.40
CA VAL A 6 -5.36 0.05 0.41
C VAL A 6 -4.42 1.17 0.81
N ALA A 7 -3.17 0.84 1.11
CA ALA A 7 -2.13 1.82 1.39
C ALA A 7 -1.30 2.09 0.12
N LEU A 8 -1.06 3.36 -0.18
CA LEU A 8 -0.25 3.81 -1.31
C LEU A 8 1.13 4.23 -0.82
N TYR A 9 2.15 3.40 -1.08
CA TYR A 9 3.54 3.67 -0.78
C TYR A 9 4.30 4.12 -2.02
N SER A 10 4.11 5.39 -2.39
CA SER A 10 4.90 6.04 -3.42
C SER A 10 4.65 7.54 -3.46
N ARG A 11 5.62 8.27 -4.01
CA ARG A 11 5.47 9.68 -4.41
C ARG A 11 5.13 9.84 -5.89
N ASN A 12 4.95 8.74 -6.62
CA ASN A 12 4.68 8.73 -8.04
C ASN A 12 3.22 9.11 -8.35
N THR A 13 3.04 10.03 -9.29
CA THR A 13 1.72 10.53 -9.72
C THR A 13 0.82 9.42 -10.30
N VAL A 14 1.39 8.38 -10.89
CA VAL A 14 0.62 7.22 -11.40
C VAL A 14 -0.08 6.51 -10.25
N LEU A 15 0.62 6.24 -9.15
CA LEU A 15 0.04 5.62 -7.97
C LEU A 15 -1.00 6.53 -7.29
N SER A 16 -0.78 7.84 -7.26
CA SER A 16 -1.81 8.79 -6.82
C SER A 16 -3.06 8.73 -7.69
N THR A 17 -2.91 8.56 -9.01
CA THR A 17 -4.02 8.43 -9.95
C THR A 17 -4.79 7.13 -9.74
N ILE A 18 -4.09 6.01 -9.54
CA ILE A 18 -4.70 4.73 -9.15
C ILE A 18 -5.48 4.90 -7.84
N GLY A 19 -4.89 5.57 -6.86
CA GLY A 19 -5.53 5.93 -5.59
C GLY A 19 -6.85 6.68 -5.76
N ALA A 20 -6.84 7.75 -6.55
CA ALA A 20 -8.03 8.54 -6.85
C ALA A 20 -9.12 7.72 -7.56
N CYS A 21 -8.73 6.79 -8.44
CA CYS A 21 -9.67 5.86 -9.07
C CYS A 21 -10.28 4.89 -8.06
N LEU A 22 -9.49 4.32 -7.15
CA LEU A 22 -9.96 3.41 -6.11
C LEU A 22 -10.90 4.10 -5.11
N GLN A 23 -10.63 5.36 -4.75
CA GLN A 23 -11.46 6.16 -3.85
C GLN A 23 -12.89 6.39 -4.38
N LYS A 24 -13.11 6.34 -5.69
CA LYS A 24 -14.45 6.45 -6.29
C LYS A 24 -15.32 5.22 -6.03
N ASN A 25 -14.73 4.11 -5.61
CA ASN A 25 -15.46 2.87 -5.31
C ASN A 25 -15.58 2.67 -3.80
N THR A 26 -16.82 2.61 -3.30
CA THR A 26 -17.15 2.58 -1.87
C THR A 26 -16.67 1.33 -1.13
N VAL A 27 -16.25 0.28 -1.85
CA VAL A 27 -15.69 -0.94 -1.27
C VAL A 27 -14.25 -0.77 -0.78
N PHE A 28 -13.55 0.30 -1.21
CA PHE A 28 -12.18 0.58 -0.82
C PHE A 28 -12.08 1.74 0.17
N GLN A 29 -11.06 1.66 1.02
CA GLN A 29 -10.57 2.77 1.84
C GLN A 29 -9.10 2.95 1.49
N VAL A 30 -8.76 4.10 0.90
CA VAL A 30 -7.41 4.37 0.42
C VAL A 30 -6.72 5.32 1.39
N GLU A 31 -5.54 4.94 1.86
CA GLU A 31 -4.64 5.77 2.67
C GLU A 31 -3.32 5.97 1.94
N GLN A 32 -2.75 7.17 2.02
CA GLN A 32 -1.40 7.43 1.55
C GLN A 32 -0.43 7.28 2.72
N ILE A 33 0.74 6.71 2.46
CA ILE A 33 1.77 6.46 3.46
C ILE A 33 3.10 7.02 2.94
N ASP A 34 3.76 7.85 3.74
CA ASP A 34 5.02 8.49 3.36
C ASP A 34 6.24 7.62 3.67
N GLY A 35 6.09 6.64 4.55
CA GLY A 35 7.18 5.79 5.00
C GLY A 35 6.76 4.48 5.69
N PRO A 36 7.70 3.53 5.81
CA PRO A 36 7.53 2.29 6.55
C PRO A 36 6.96 2.44 7.96
N SER A 37 7.37 3.50 8.67
CA SER A 37 6.99 3.78 10.06
C SER A 37 5.49 3.99 10.25
N GLU A 38 4.75 4.33 9.20
CA GLU A 38 3.29 4.53 9.28
C GLU A 38 2.49 3.22 9.25
N ILE A 39 3.14 2.13 8.86
CA ILE A 39 2.52 0.79 8.89
C ILE A 39 3.08 -0.04 10.04
N ILE A 40 4.37 0.11 10.34
CA ILE A 40 5.03 -0.62 11.42
C ILE A 40 4.34 -0.29 12.75
N GLY A 41 3.75 -1.31 13.38
CA GLY A 41 3.06 -1.18 14.66
C GLY A 41 1.56 -0.86 14.57
N LYS A 42 0.96 -0.76 13.38
CA LYS A 42 -0.51 -0.69 13.25
C LYS A 42 -1.13 -2.01 13.72
N VAL A 43 -2.08 -1.91 14.66
CA VAL A 43 -2.86 -3.07 15.16
C VAL A 43 -3.66 -3.75 14.05
N SER A 44 -4.07 -2.99 13.02
CA SER A 44 -4.69 -3.51 11.81
C SER A 44 -3.88 -3.04 10.60
N PRO A 45 -3.04 -3.89 9.99
CA PRO A 45 -2.35 -3.52 8.76
C PRO A 45 -3.35 -3.34 7.60
N PRO A 46 -2.97 -2.64 6.53
CA PRO A 46 -3.79 -2.56 5.32
C PRO A 46 -3.93 -3.94 4.67
N ASP A 47 -5.07 -4.16 3.99
CA ASP A 47 -5.30 -5.39 3.23
C ASP A 47 -4.39 -5.46 1.99
N VAL A 48 -4.08 -4.31 1.39
CA VAL A 48 -3.22 -4.18 0.22
C VAL A 48 -2.25 -3.01 0.39
N ILE A 49 -0.98 -3.21 0.02
CA ILE A 49 0.01 -2.15 -0.17
C ILE A 49 0.36 -2.08 -1.65
N LEU A 50 0.04 -0.95 -2.27
CA LEU A 50 0.46 -0.59 -3.62
C LEU A 50 1.75 0.21 -3.52
N PHE A 51 2.77 -0.18 -4.26
CA PHE A 51 4.06 0.48 -4.24
C PHE A 51 4.68 0.58 -5.62
N ASP A 52 5.59 1.54 -5.77
CA ASP A 52 6.40 1.71 -6.96
C ASP A 52 7.61 0.75 -6.87
N PHE A 53 7.76 -0.12 -7.87
CA PHE A 53 8.79 -1.15 -7.86
C PHE A 53 10.22 -0.57 -7.89
N GLU A 54 10.42 0.60 -8.51
CA GLU A 54 11.75 1.21 -8.63
C GLU A 54 12.21 1.87 -7.33
N THR A 55 11.27 2.46 -6.58
CA THR A 55 11.57 3.20 -5.35
C THR A 55 11.36 2.38 -4.08
N ALA A 56 10.86 1.15 -4.24
CA ALA A 56 10.67 0.19 -3.17
C ALA A 56 11.98 -0.15 -2.45
N GLN A 57 11.94 -0.14 -1.11
CA GLN A 57 13.03 -0.66 -0.28
C GLN A 57 12.78 -2.15 0.02
N PRO A 58 13.57 -3.10 -0.52
CA PRO A 58 13.27 -4.52 -0.39
C PRO A 58 13.18 -5.00 1.07
N HIS A 59 14.02 -4.44 1.95
CA HIS A 59 14.03 -4.78 3.38
C HIS A 59 12.72 -4.42 4.09
N PHE A 60 12.05 -3.34 3.68
CA PHE A 60 10.76 -2.96 4.24
C PHE A 60 9.69 -4.01 3.91
N PHE A 61 9.58 -4.41 2.64
CA PHE A 61 8.59 -5.39 2.19
C PHE A 61 8.83 -6.77 2.79
N LEU A 62 10.09 -7.19 2.95
CA LEU A 62 10.43 -8.46 3.58
C LEU A 62 10.00 -8.52 5.05
N SER A 63 10.22 -7.44 5.82
CA SER A 63 9.75 -7.37 7.21
C SER A 63 8.23 -7.34 7.27
N MET A 64 7.58 -6.54 6.42
CA MET A 64 6.12 -6.45 6.35
C MET A 64 5.46 -7.78 5.96
N MET A 65 6.03 -8.53 5.01
CA MET A 65 5.53 -9.86 4.65
C MET A 65 5.67 -10.87 5.79
N ARG A 66 6.71 -10.72 6.63
CA ARG A 66 6.91 -11.58 7.81
C ARG A 66 5.91 -11.26 8.91
N ASP A 67 5.74 -9.97 9.21
CA ASP A 67 4.93 -9.51 10.34
C ASP A 67 3.42 -9.49 10.01
N HIS A 68 3.08 -9.31 8.73
CA HIS A 68 1.72 -9.21 8.22
C HIS A 68 1.54 -10.08 6.96
N PRO A 69 1.59 -11.42 7.08
CA PRO A 69 1.60 -12.34 5.94
C PRO A 69 0.30 -12.35 5.12
N THR A 70 -0.78 -11.78 5.66
CA THR A 70 -2.07 -11.66 4.97
C THR A 70 -2.20 -10.40 4.13
N THR A 71 -1.32 -9.41 4.32
CA THR A 71 -1.30 -8.20 3.50
C THR A 71 -0.81 -8.55 2.10
N MET A 72 -1.55 -8.11 1.09
CA MET A 72 -1.15 -8.27 -0.30
C MET A 72 -0.22 -7.12 -0.72
N PHE A 73 0.88 -7.45 -1.37
CA PHE A 73 1.85 -6.48 -1.88
C PHE A 73 1.75 -6.45 -3.40
N ILE A 74 1.47 -5.29 -3.98
CA ILE A 74 1.36 -5.09 -5.43
C ILE A 74 2.37 -4.03 -5.84
N GLY A 75 3.44 -4.48 -6.49
CA GLY A 75 4.41 -3.61 -7.14
C GLY A 75 3.88 -3.18 -8.50
N VAL A 76 3.87 -1.87 -8.75
CA VAL A 76 3.58 -1.30 -10.06
C VAL A 76 4.91 -0.98 -10.71
N ASP A 77 5.18 -1.64 -11.83
CA ASP A 77 6.31 -1.32 -12.69
C ASP A 77 5.89 -0.16 -13.61
N LEU A 78 6.66 0.94 -13.55
CA LEU A 78 6.37 2.19 -14.23
C LEU A 78 7.43 2.55 -15.30
N ALA A 79 8.32 1.60 -15.58
CA ALA A 79 9.33 1.69 -16.64
C ALA A 79 8.73 1.84 -18.05
#